data_AF-A0A6J6C3Z2-F1
#
_entry.id   AF-A0A6J6C3Z2-F1
#
_cell.length_a   1.000
_cell.length_b   1.000
_cell.length_c   1.000
_cell.angle_alpha   90.00
_cell.angle_beta   90.00
_cell.angle_gamma   90.00
#
_symmetry.space_group_name_H-M   'P 1'
#
loop_
_entity.id
_entity.type
_entity.pdbx_description
1 polymer ?
#
loop_
_entity_poly.entity_id
_entity_poly.type
_entity_poly.pdbx_seq_one_letter_code
_entity_poly.pdbx_strand_id
1 'polypeptide(L)'
;MAFHSERGAVTAEFMLITPVVILAVTALLGLFPIALSAIKLELTAMQLARLHSLGHSVEAPAGFELEIIERERFQCLVLRKEPLILESEYCAIPIG
;
A
#
# COMPACT_ATOMS: atom_id res chain seq x y z
N MET A 1 -50.34 31.36 -13.59
CA MET A 1 -49.79 30.26 -12.79
C MET A 1 -48.66 29.64 -13.57
N ALA A 2 -47.41 29.91 -13.20
CA ALA A 2 -46.25 29.31 -13.84
C ALA A 2 -46.07 27.89 -13.28
N PHE A 3 -46.21 26.87 -14.14
CA PHE A 3 -45.89 25.50 -13.82
C PHE A 3 -44.35 25.39 -13.74
N HIS A 4 -43.79 25.44 -12.53
CA HIS A 4 -42.40 25.07 -12.31
C HIS A 4 -42.27 23.56 -12.50
N SER A 5 -41.62 23.15 -13.58
CA SER A 5 -41.31 21.75 -13.85
C SER A 5 -40.15 21.30 -12.95
N GLU A 6 -40.46 20.66 -11.82
CA GLU A 6 -39.45 20.07 -10.91
C GLU A 6 -38.66 18.93 -11.56
N ARG A 7 -39.16 18.34 -12.67
CA ARG A 7 -38.51 17.22 -13.36
C ARG A 7 -37.14 17.57 -13.95
N GLY A 8 -36.88 18.83 -14.28
CA GLY A 8 -35.59 19.28 -14.81
C GLY A 8 -34.51 19.53 -13.75
N ALA A 9 -34.92 19.85 -12.51
CA ALA A 9 -34.00 20.03 -11.40
C ALA A 9 -33.47 18.68 -10.90
N VAL A 10 -34.36 17.68 -10.79
CA VAL A 10 -33.99 16.33 -10.36
C VAL A 10 -33.03 15.67 -11.37
N THR A 11 -33.24 15.82 -12.68
CA THR A 11 -32.32 15.26 -13.67
C THR A 11 -30.94 15.93 -13.66
N ALA A 12 -30.86 17.24 -13.39
CA ALA A 12 -29.59 17.96 -13.28
C ALA A 12 -28.78 17.55 -12.04
N GLU A 13 -29.44 17.38 -10.89
CA GLU A 13 -28.78 16.92 -9.66
C GLU A 13 -28.26 15.48 -9.79
N PHE A 14 -29.06 14.58 -10.37
CA PHE A 14 -28.63 13.21 -10.64
C PHE A 14 -27.47 13.12 -11.66
N MET A 15 -27.42 14.04 -12.63
CA MET A 15 -26.36 14.11 -13.65
C MET A 15 -25.00 14.53 -13.06
N LEU A 16 -24.99 15.23 -11.92
CA LEU A 16 -23.77 15.59 -11.20
C LEU A 16 -23.40 14.55 -10.13
N ILE A 17 -24.39 13.96 -9.45
CA ILE A 17 -24.15 12.97 -8.39
C ILE A 17 -23.60 11.66 -8.95
N THR A 18 -24.14 11.16 -10.06
CA THR A 18 -23.69 9.88 -10.64
C THR A 18 -22.21 9.83 -11.02
N PRO A 19 -21.62 10.79 -11.75
CA PRO A 19 -20.19 10.77 -12.04
C PRO A 19 -19.34 10.92 -10.78
N VAL A 20 -19.78 11.70 -9.79
CA VAL A 20 -19.07 11.85 -8.51
C VAL A 20 -19.05 10.53 -7.74
N VAL A 21 -20.17 9.81 -7.69
CA VAL A 21 -20.24 8.49 -7.03
C VAL A 21 -19.38 7.47 -7.76
N ILE A 22 -19.38 7.45 -9.09
CA ILE A 22 -18.52 6.57 -9.88
C ILE A 22 -17.04 6.89 -9.60
N LEU A 23 -16.66 8.17 -9.61
CA LEU A 23 -15.30 8.59 -9.28
C LEU A 23 -14.90 8.17 -7.85
N ALA A 24 -15.78 8.37 -6.87
CA ALA A 24 -15.52 7.96 -5.49
C ALA A 24 -15.32 6.44 -5.36
N VAL A 25 -16.15 5.63 -6.02
CA VAL A 25 -16.03 4.17 -6.01
C VAL A 25 -14.76 3.73 -6.73
N THR A 26 -14.44 4.30 -7.89
CA THR A 26 -13.20 3.96 -8.62
C THR A 26 -11.95 4.36 -7.84
N ALA A 27 -11.97 5.49 -7.14
CA ALA A 27 -10.89 5.90 -6.25
C ALA A 27 -10.71 4.90 -5.10
N LEU A 28 -11.79 4.50 -4.42
CA LEU A 28 -11.75 3.50 -3.36
C LEU A 28 -11.22 2.15 -3.85
N LEU A 29 -11.68 1.70 -5.01
CA LEU A 29 -11.22 0.46 -5.65
C LEU A 29 -9.75 0.55 -6.07
N GLY A 30 -9.26 1.73 -6.46
CA GLY A 30 -7.84 1.97 -6.77
C GLY A 30 -6.93 2.00 -5.54
N LEU A 31 -7.44 2.45 -4.39
CA LEU A 31 -6.69 2.47 -3.12
C LEU A 31 -6.53 1.08 -2.52
N PHE A 32 -7.51 0.20 -2.70
CA PHE A 32 -7.48 -1.16 -2.17
C PHE A 32 -6.23 -1.98 -2.58
N PRO A 33 -5.84 -2.10 -3.86
CA PRO A 33 -4.65 -2.83 -4.26
C PRO A 33 -3.36 -2.20 -3.71
N ILE A 34 -3.33 -0.87 -3.54
CA ILE A 34 -2.18 -0.18 -2.94
C ILE A 34 -2.05 -0.58 -1.46
N ALA A 35 -3.15 -0.50 -0.70
CA ALA A 35 -3.17 -0.91 0.71
C ALA A 35 -2.81 -2.40 0.88
N LEU A 36 -3.37 -3.28 0.06
CA LEU A 36 -3.04 -4.71 0.08
C LEU A 36 -1.55 -4.94 -0.23
N SER A 37 -0.98 -4.18 -1.17
CA SER A 37 0.43 -4.28 -1.50
C SER A 37 1.36 -3.80 -0.39
N ALA A 38 0.94 -2.80 0.40
CA ALA A 38 1.66 -2.33 1.57
C ALA A 38 1.65 -3.39 2.69
N ILE A 39 0.48 -3.97 2.99
CA ILE A 39 0.36 -5.06 3.98
C ILE A 39 1.23 -6.26 3.58
N LYS A 40 1.22 -6.63 2.29
CA LYS A 40 2.05 -7.74 1.80
C LYS A 40 3.54 -7.41 1.92
N LEU A 41 3.95 -6.18 1.61
CA LEU A 41 5.33 -5.73 1.78
C LEU A 41 5.77 -5.88 3.24
N GLU A 42 4.93 -5.39 4.17
CA GLU A 42 5.21 -5.41 5.61
C GLU A 42 5.38 -6.83 6.16
N LEU A 43 4.47 -7.74 5.81
CA LEU A 43 4.56 -9.15 6.19
C LEU A 43 5.81 -9.83 5.62
N THR A 44 6.16 -9.49 4.37
CA THR A 44 7.35 -10.06 3.71
C THR A 44 8.62 -9.56 4.39
N ALA A 45 8.70 -8.27 4.69
CA ALA A 45 9.84 -7.66 5.36
C ALA A 45 10.02 -8.24 6.78
N MET A 46 8.94 -8.43 7.54
CA MET A 46 8.99 -9.12 8.85
C MET A 46 9.52 -10.56 8.74
N GLN A 47 9.03 -11.33 7.76
CA GLN A 47 9.46 -12.72 7.57
C GLN A 47 10.94 -12.81 7.21
N LEU A 48 11.42 -11.94 6.31
CA LEU A 48 12.82 -11.86 5.93
C LEU A 48 13.70 -11.40 7.10
N ALA A 49 13.27 -10.40 7.87
CA ALA A 49 13.97 -9.95 9.09
C ALA A 49 14.13 -11.07 10.10
N ARG A 50 13.07 -11.88 10.31
CA ARG A 50 13.14 -13.02 11.20
C ARG A 50 14.11 -14.09 10.70
N LEU A 51 14.05 -14.45 9.42
CA LEU A 51 14.96 -15.43 8.82
C LEU A 51 16.42 -14.98 8.92
N HIS A 52 16.68 -13.69 8.65
CA HIS A 52 18.01 -13.11 8.78
C HIS A 52 18.51 -13.13 10.22
N SER A 53 17.66 -12.76 11.19
CA SER A 53 18.03 -12.77 12.61
C SER A 53 18.36 -14.17 13.14
N LEU A 54 17.87 -15.22 12.47
CA LEU A 54 18.19 -16.63 12.75
C LEU A 54 19.47 -17.12 12.05
N GLY A 55 20.19 -16.24 11.34
CA GLY A 55 21.42 -16.58 10.64
C GLY A 55 21.23 -17.16 9.24
N HIS A 56 20.01 -17.11 8.67
CA HIS A 56 19.77 -17.53 7.29
C HIS A 56 20.11 -16.41 6.29
N SER A 57 20.68 -16.79 5.15
CA SER A 57 20.83 -15.89 4.01
C SER A 57 19.45 -15.60 3.43
N VAL A 58 19.08 -14.32 3.36
CA VAL A 58 17.83 -13.87 2.75
C VAL A 58 18.13 -13.10 1.48
N GLU A 59 17.34 -13.40 0.45
CA GLU A 59 17.40 -12.73 -0.85
C GLU A 59 16.15 -11.87 -1.06
N ALA A 60 16.29 -10.83 -1.87
CA ALA A 60 15.17 -9.98 -2.23
C ALA A 60 14.17 -10.77 -3.10
N PRO A 61 12.86 -10.76 -2.77
CA PRO A 61 11.84 -11.31 -3.65
C PRO A 61 11.76 -10.50 -4.96
N ALA A 62 11.33 -11.14 -6.05
CA ALA A 62 11.31 -10.52 -7.38
C ALA A 62 10.52 -9.20 -7.41
N GLY A 63 11.15 -8.13 -7.90
CA GLY A 63 10.57 -6.79 -7.96
C GLY A 63 10.63 -6.01 -6.64
N PHE A 64 11.42 -6.48 -5.68
CA PHE A 64 11.75 -5.76 -4.45
C PHE A 64 13.26 -5.56 -4.37
N GLU A 65 13.67 -4.46 -3.75
CA GLU A 65 15.05 -4.23 -3.37
C GLU A 65 15.20 -4.48 -1.87
N LEU A 66 16.24 -5.23 -1.49
CA LEU A 66 16.56 -5.53 -0.11
C LEU A 66 17.89 -4.89 0.25
N GLU A 67 17.88 -4.02 1.25
CA GLU A 67 19.06 -3.38 1.80
C GLU A 67 19.23 -3.83 3.26
N ILE A 68 20.44 -4.27 3.61
CA ILE A 68 20.78 -4.69 4.97
C ILE A 68 21.68 -3.63 5.58
N ILE A 69 21.19 -3.01 6.64
CA ILE A 69 21.87 -1.93 7.36
C ILE A 69 22.23 -2.44 8.75
N GLU A 70 23.52 -2.55 9.03
CA GLU A 70 23.99 -2.85 10.38
C GLU A 70 24.06 -1.57 11.21
N ARG A 71 23.26 -1.48 12.28
CA ARG A 71 23.27 -0.38 13.25
C ARG A 71 23.69 -0.91 14.60
N GLU A 72 24.99 -0.85 14.87
CA GLU A 72 25.62 -1.28 16.14
C GLU A 72 25.32 -2.75 16.48
N ARG A 73 24.31 -3.00 17.32
CA ARG A 73 23.89 -4.33 17.79
C ARG A 73 22.65 -4.85 17.05
N PHE A 74 22.09 -4.05 16.15
CA PHE A 74 20.90 -4.38 15.38
C PHE A 74 21.27 -4.56 13.91
N GLN A 75 20.66 -5.56 13.27
CA GLN A 75 20.64 -5.69 11.83
C GLN A 75 19.25 -5.29 11.35
N CYS A 76 19.20 -4.23 10.54
CA CYS A 76 17.99 -3.69 9.97
C CYS A 76 17.87 -4.11 8.50
N LEU A 77 16.72 -4.67 8.14
CA LEU A 77 16.38 -4.98 6.76
C LEU A 77 15.38 -3.95 6.26
N VAL A 78 15.76 -3.28 5.18
CA VAL A 78 14.91 -2.35 4.46
C VAL A 78 14.47 -3.02 3.17
N LEU A 79 13.16 -3.21 3.02
CA LEU A 79 12.55 -3.77 1.82
C LEU A 79 11.82 -2.65 1.08
N ARG A 80 12.24 -2.37 -0.15
CA ARG A 80 11.64 -1.36 -1.03
C ARG A 80 10.90 -2.02 -2.18
N LYS A 81 9.73 -1.48 -2.53
CA LYS A 81 8.96 -1.91 -3.69
C LYS A 81 8.79 -0.76 -4.68
N GLU A 82 9.59 -0.80 -5.73
CA GLU A 82 9.36 0.03 -6.92
C GLU A 82 8.26 -0.58 -7.80
N PRO A 83 7.42 0.22 -8.48
CA PRO A 83 7.41 1.69 -8.57
C PRO A 83 6.49 2.38 -7.54
N LEU A 84 5.97 1.64 -6.55
CA LEU A 84 4.95 2.16 -5.62
C LEU A 84 5.52 3.05 -4.49
N ILE A 85 6.85 3.23 -4.43
CA ILE A 85 7.57 3.96 -3.37
C ILE A 85 7.10 3.50 -1.97
N LEU A 86 6.88 2.19 -1.84
CA LEU A 86 6.56 1.57 -0.56
C LEU A 86 7.86 1.04 0.04
N GLU A 87 8.15 1.44 1.27
CA GLU A 87 9.33 1.03 2.03
C GLU A 87 8.90 0.48 3.38
N SER A 88 9.58 -0.58 3.81
CA SER A 88 9.38 -1.17 5.13
C SER A 88 10.74 -1.51 5.73
N GLU A 89 11.00 -1.00 6.93
CA GLU A 89 12.24 -1.26 7.68
C GLU A 89 11.93 -2.10 8.92
N TYR A 90 12.67 -3.20 9.10
CA TYR A 90 12.60 -4.05 10.29
C TYR A 90 13.99 -4.30 10.86
N CYS A 91 14.18 -3.89 12.11
CA CYS A 91 15.40 -4.14 12.85
C CYS A 91 15.22 -5.30 13.83
N ALA A 92 16.18 -6.22 13.82
CA ALA A 92 16.25 -7.31 14.78
C ALA A 92 17.67 -7.43 15.35
N ILE A 93 17.78 -8.00 16.56
CA ILE A 93 19.06 -8.40 17.12
C ILE A 93 19.37 -9.79 16.54
N PRO A 94 20.50 -9.98 15.84
CA PRO A 94 20.87 -11.30 15.36
C PRO A 94 21.11 -12.23 16.55
N ILE A 95 20.55 -13.44 16.48
CA ILE A 95 20.65 -14.49 17.52
C ILE A 95 21.64 -15.59 17.08
N GLY A 96 22.46 -15.29 16.06
CA GLY A 96 23.49 -16.17 15.49
C GLY A 96 24.88 -15.91 16.04
#